data_AF-A0A959CEE5-F1
#
_entry.id   AF-A0A959CEE5-F1
#
_cell.length_a   1.000
_cell.length_b   1.000
_cell.length_c   1.000
_cell.angle_alpha   90.00
_cell.angle_beta   90.00
_cell.angle_gamma   90.00
#
_symmetry.space_group_name_H-M   'P 1'
#
loop_
_entity.id
_entity.type
_entity.pdbx_description
1 polymer ?
#
loop_
_entity_poly.entity_id
_entity_poly.type
_entity_poly.pdbx_seq_one_letter_code
_entity_poly.pdbx_strand_id
1 'polypeptide(L)'
;PTTAAVKPQDSWQAALGVAKTFRKEYEFSAEVYYKEMKNVIAFREGASLFQFDDWQTRVEQGDGTAYGLELFLQKKKGRFNGWVGYTLSWAWREFENINL
;
A
#
# COMPACT_ATOMS: atom_id res chain seq x y z
N PRO A 1 11.51 14.54 0.64
CA PRO A 1 12.55 15.40 1.27
C PRO A 1 12.10 15.78 2.69
N THR A 2 12.93 15.52 3.71
CA THR A 2 12.65 15.95 5.08
C THR A 2 13.11 17.39 5.26
N THR A 3 12.27 18.22 5.88
CA THR A 3 12.59 19.61 6.22
C THR A 3 12.14 19.88 7.66
N ALA A 4 12.45 21.05 8.22
CA ALA A 4 12.02 21.40 9.59
C ALA A 4 10.49 21.36 9.77
N ALA A 5 9.72 21.50 8.68
CA ALA A 5 8.26 21.48 8.68
C ALA A 5 7.63 20.15 8.20
N VAL A 6 8.39 19.29 7.50
CA VAL A 6 7.92 18.00 6.96
C VAL A 6 8.69 16.88 7.62
N LYS A 7 8.03 16.19 8.57
CA LYS A 7 8.59 15.04 9.27
C LYS A 7 8.88 13.88 8.31
N PRO A 8 9.89 13.02 8.59
CA PRO A 8 10.10 11.81 7.81
C PRO A 8 8.85 10.93 7.82
N GLN A 9 8.49 10.41 6.64
CA GLN A 9 7.50 9.36 6.51
C GLN A 9 8.07 8.07 7.06
N ASP A 10 7.33 7.41 7.93
CA ASP A 10 7.70 6.13 8.53
C ASP A 10 6.58 5.11 8.31
N SER A 11 6.92 3.83 8.26
CA SER A 11 5.90 2.79 8.16
C SER A 11 6.40 1.47 8.72
N TRP A 12 5.52 0.76 9.41
CA TRP A 12 5.77 -0.63 9.79
C TRP A 12 4.76 -1.53 9.10
N GLN A 13 5.20 -2.73 8.75
CA GLN A 13 4.37 -3.74 8.11
C GLN A 13 4.66 -5.10 8.72
N ALA A 14 3.60 -5.83 9.03
CA ALA A 14 3.65 -7.24 9.36
C ALA A 14 2.91 -8.03 8.27
N ALA A 15 3.43 -9.19 7.91
CA ALA A 15 2.81 -10.08 6.95
C ALA A 15 2.95 -11.54 7.42
N LEU A 16 1.96 -12.35 7.04
CA LEU A 16 1.93 -13.78 7.31
C LEU A 16 1.44 -14.49 6.06
N GLY A 17 2.19 -15.49 5.61
CA GLY A 17 1.86 -16.23 4.39
C GLY A 17 2.09 -17.72 4.50
N VAL A 18 1.36 -18.46 3.67
CA VAL A 18 1.52 -19.89 3.44
C VAL A 18 1.66 -20.15 1.95
N ALA A 19 2.57 -21.05 1.59
CA ALA A 19 2.75 -21.49 0.22
C ALA A 19 2.83 -23.00 0.17
N LYS A 20 2.21 -23.61 -0.85
CA LYS A 20 2.21 -25.05 -1.02
C LYS A 20 2.21 -25.44 -2.50
N THR A 21 3.10 -26.36 -2.83
CA THR A 21 3.10 -27.06 -4.12
C THR A 21 2.37 -28.39 -3.97
N PHE A 22 1.43 -28.67 -4.87
CA PHE A 22 0.72 -29.95 -4.94
C PHE A 22 0.87 -30.58 -6.32
N ARG A 23 0.99 -31.92 -6.31
CA ARG A 23 1.21 -32.75 -7.51
C ARG A 23 2.40 -32.32 -8.39
N LYS A 24 3.39 -31.59 -7.84
CA LYS A 24 4.57 -31.02 -8.54
C LYS A 24 4.23 -30.09 -9.72
N GLU A 25 2.97 -29.72 -9.87
CA GLU A 25 2.44 -29.03 -11.05
C GLU A 25 1.65 -27.79 -10.67
N TYR A 26 1.13 -27.74 -9.45
CA TYR A 26 0.31 -26.64 -8.97
C TYR A 26 0.97 -25.97 -7.78
N GLU A 27 0.96 -24.65 -7.77
CA GLU A 27 1.46 -23.84 -6.68
C GLU A 27 0.37 -22.90 -6.22
N PHE A 28 0.15 -22.89 -4.92
CA PHE A 28 -0.80 -22.00 -4.28
C PHE A 28 -0.08 -21.23 -3.18
N SER A 29 -0.35 -19.93 -3.09
CA SER A 29 0.04 -19.13 -1.94
C SER A 29 -1.11 -18.24 -1.49
N ALA A 30 -1.15 -18.01 -0.19
CA ALA A 30 -2.02 -17.05 0.45
C ALA A 30 -1.19 -16.22 1.42
N GLU A 31 -1.33 -14.91 1.36
CA GLU A 31 -0.60 -13.98 2.23
C GLU A 31 -1.56 -12.92 2.75
N VAL A 32 -1.50 -12.65 4.05
CA VAL A 32 -2.17 -11.50 4.66
C VAL A 32 -1.13 -10.52 5.14
N TYR A 33 -1.45 -9.23 5.03
CA TYR A 33 -0.57 -8.18 5.52
C TYR A 33 -1.35 -7.10 6.26
N TYR A 34 -0.65 -6.43 7.17
CA TYR A 34 -1.10 -5.24 7.88
C TYR A 34 0.04 -4.23 7.92
N LYS A 35 -0.26 -2.98 7.59
CA LYS A 35 0.70 -1.89 7.46
C LYS A 35 0.14 -0.64 8.11
N GLU A 36 0.91 -0.02 8.99
CA GLU A 36 0.67 1.36 9.43
C GLU A 36 1.73 2.28 8.85
N MET A 37 1.31 3.50 8.56
CA MET A 37 2.11 4.55 7.96
C MET A 37 1.90 5.82 8.76
N LYS A 38 2.99 6.52 9.04
CA LYS A 38 3.00 7.79 9.76
C LYS A 38 3.60 8.89 8.91
N ASN A 39 3.08 10.10 9.08
CA ASN A 39 3.52 11.29 8.36
C ASN A 39 3.44 11.14 6.82
N VAL A 40 2.46 10.40 6.31
CA VAL A 40 2.18 10.22 4.88
C VAL A 40 1.80 11.57 4.30
N ILE A 41 2.48 11.97 3.23
CA ILE A 41 2.21 13.25 2.57
C ILE A 41 1.04 13.09 1.59
N ALA A 42 0.01 13.91 1.75
CA ALA A 42 -0.99 14.18 0.71
C ALA A 42 -0.93 15.65 0.29
N PHE A 43 -1.26 15.91 -0.97
CA PHE A 43 -1.44 17.28 -1.45
C PHE A 43 -2.84 17.76 -1.04
N ARG A 44 -2.93 19.00 -0.54
CA ARG A 44 -4.21 19.65 -0.28
C ARG A 44 -4.96 19.86 -1.60
N GLU A 45 -6.24 19.50 -1.64
CA GLU A 45 -7.09 19.74 -2.81
C GLU A 45 -7.19 21.25 -3.09
N GLY A 46 -7.02 21.66 -4.36
CA GLY A 46 -7.11 23.06 -4.79
C GLY A 46 -5.79 23.81 -4.96
N ALA A 47 -4.63 23.19 -4.74
CA ALA A 47 -3.33 23.82 -5.00
C ALA A 47 -3.07 23.97 -6.51
N SER A 48 -3.25 25.17 -7.06
CA SER A 48 -2.87 25.49 -8.44
C SER A 48 -1.38 25.25 -8.65
N LEU A 49 -1.03 24.46 -9.68
CA LEU A 49 0.34 24.18 -10.12
C LEU A 49 1.15 25.44 -10.46
N PHE A 50 0.51 26.61 -10.57
CA PHE A 50 1.09 27.88 -11.02
C PHE A 50 1.35 28.92 -9.91
N GLN A 51 1.13 28.58 -8.63
CA GLN A 51 1.53 29.48 -7.54
C GLN A 51 3.04 29.33 -7.24
N PHE A 52 3.72 30.41 -6.86
CA PHE A 52 5.16 30.42 -6.55
C PHE A 52 5.47 30.17 -5.06
N ASP A 53 4.48 29.76 -4.26
CA ASP A 53 4.64 29.52 -2.82
C ASP A 53 5.34 28.19 -2.49
N ASP A 54 6.08 28.19 -1.38
CA ASP A 54 6.85 27.05 -0.85
C ASP A 54 5.98 25.77 -0.81
N TRP A 55 6.47 24.71 -1.44
CA TRP A 55 5.79 23.42 -1.55
C TRP A 55 5.40 22.83 -0.20
N GLN A 56 6.12 23.19 0.88
CA GLN A 56 5.85 22.77 2.24
C GLN A 56 4.47 23.21 2.75
N THR A 57 3.91 24.29 2.21
CA THR A 57 2.58 24.80 2.61
C THR A 57 1.41 24.08 1.90
N ARG A 58 1.72 23.26 0.89
CA ARG A 58 0.73 22.55 0.03
C ARG A 58 0.57 21.09 0.37
N VAL A 59 1.45 20.59 1.22
CA VAL A 59 1.48 19.21 1.66
C VAL A 59 0.95 19.11 3.07
N GLU A 60 0.15 18.08 3.29
CA GLU A 60 -0.35 17.72 4.60
C GLU A 60 0.17 16.35 4.99
N GLN A 61 0.55 16.21 6.25
CA GLN A 61 1.00 14.94 6.80
C GLN A 61 -0.16 14.30 7.56
N GLY A 62 -0.41 13.04 7.27
CA GLY A 62 -1.41 12.24 7.96
C GLY A 62 -0.91 10.85 8.26
N ASP A 63 -1.73 10.09 8.97
CA ASP A 63 -1.47 8.69 9.26
C ASP A 63 -2.32 7.81 8.33
N GLY A 64 -1.90 6.58 8.12
CA GLY A 64 -2.62 5.67 7.24
C GLY A 64 -2.44 4.22 7.63
N THR A 65 -3.49 3.45 7.41
CA THR A 65 -3.52 2.02 7.71
C THR A 65 -3.95 1.28 6.45
N ALA A 66 -3.19 0.24 6.09
CA ALA A 66 -3.50 -0.61 4.95
C ALA A 66 -3.39 -2.07 5.35
N TYR A 67 -4.33 -2.89 4.91
CA TYR A 67 -4.30 -4.33 5.16
C TYR A 67 -5.00 -5.07 4.03
N GLY A 68 -4.65 -6.35 3.86
CA GLY A 68 -5.19 -7.11 2.76
C GLY A 68 -4.84 -8.59 2.79
N LEU A 69 -5.39 -9.28 1.80
CA LEU A 69 -5.19 -10.69 1.49
C LEU A 69 -4.79 -10.81 0.02
N GLU A 70 -3.73 -11.56 -0.23
CA GLU A 70 -3.24 -11.92 -1.55
C GLU A 70 -3.35 -13.43 -1.73
N LEU A 71 -4.00 -13.86 -2.81
CA LEU A 71 -4.12 -15.25 -3.21
C LEU A 71 -3.48 -15.42 -4.57
N PHE A 72 -2.70 -16.49 -4.72
CA PHE A 72 -2.08 -16.83 -5.99
C PHE A 72 -2.18 -18.33 -6.23
N LEU A 73 -2.55 -18.70 -7.45
CA LEU A 73 -2.62 -20.07 -7.90
C LEU A 73 -1.98 -20.18 -9.29
N GLN A 74 -1.04 -21.10 -9.46
CA GLN A 74 -0.36 -21.34 -10.72
C GLN A 74 -0.36 -22.83 -11.05
N LYS A 75 -0.61 -23.15 -12.33
CA LYS A 75 -0.36 -24.47 -12.91
C LYS A 75 0.83 -24.39 -13.87
N LYS A 76 1.91 -25.09 -13.55
CA LYS A 76 3.22 -25.04 -14.24
C LYS A 76 3.36 -25.95 -15.45
N LYS A 77 2.56 -27.02 -15.58
CA LYS A 77 2.76 -28.07 -16.60
C LYS A 77 1.47 -28.46 -17.32
N GLY A 78 1.63 -28.98 -18.54
CA GLY A 78 0.54 -29.49 -19.38
C GLY A 78 0.13 -28.54 -20.51
N ARG A 79 -0.75 -29.02 -21.41
CA ARG A 79 -1.26 -28.27 -22.58
C ARG A 79 -2.03 -27.00 -22.20
N PHE A 80 -2.64 -27.00 -21.02
CA PHE A 80 -3.26 -25.81 -20.41
C PHE A 80 -2.51 -25.51 -19.11
N ASN A 81 -1.75 -24.43 -19.14
CA ASN A 81 -0.96 -23.88 -18.04
C ASN A 81 -1.29 -22.39 -17.89
N GLY A 82 -1.00 -21.81 -16.73
CA GLY A 82 -1.34 -20.44 -16.44
C GLY A 82 -1.41 -20.16 -14.94
N TRP A 83 -1.74 -18.94 -14.59
CA TRP A 83 -1.83 -18.47 -13.22
C TRP A 83 -3.03 -17.55 -13.06
N VAL A 84 -3.53 -17.49 -11.83
CA VAL A 84 -4.56 -16.54 -11.40
C VAL A 84 -4.13 -15.97 -10.05
N GLY A 85 -4.22 -14.66 -9.94
CA GLY A 85 -4.00 -13.94 -8.70
C GLY A 85 -5.24 -13.15 -8.34
N TYR A 86 -5.51 -13.02 -7.05
CA TYR A 86 -6.56 -12.16 -6.53
C TYR A 86 -6.06 -11.46 -5.27
N THR A 87 -6.18 -10.13 -5.26
CA THR A 87 -5.80 -9.29 -4.13
C THR A 87 -7.01 -8.52 -3.65
N LEU A 88 -7.31 -8.64 -2.37
CA LEU A 88 -8.31 -7.85 -1.67
C LEU A 88 -7.59 -6.99 -0.64
N SER A 89 -7.71 -5.67 -0.75
CA SER A 89 -7.02 -4.74 0.14
C SER A 89 -7.88 -3.53 0.48
N TRP A 90 -7.66 -3.00 1.67
CA TRP A 90 -8.21 -1.74 2.14
C TRP A 90 -7.07 -0.81 2.52
N ALA A 91 -7.25 0.46 2.23
CA ALA A 91 -6.31 1.52 2.59
C ALA A 91 -7.09 2.72 3.10
N TRP A 92 -6.82 3.10 4.34
CA TRP A 92 -7.37 4.28 4.98
C TRP A 92 -6.26 5.28 5.23
N ARG A 93 -6.60 6.56 5.10
CA ARG A 93 -5.71 7.68 5.40
C ARG A 93 -6.49 8.70 6.18
N GLU A 94 -5.92 9.15 7.28
CA GLU A 94 -6.48 10.16 8.16
C GLU A 94 -5.53 11.35 8.20
N PHE A 95 -6.04 12.54 7.86
CA PHE A 95 -5.29 13.78 7.87
C PHE A 95 -5.97 14.74 8.85
N GLU A 96 -5.22 15.29 9.79
CA GLU A 96 -5.78 16.11 10.89
C GLU A 96 -6.53 17.36 10.40
N ASN A 97 -6.19 17.97 9.24
CA ASN A 97 -6.84 19.18 8.72
C ASN A 97 -7.61 18.98 7.39
N ILE A 98 -7.79 17.75 6.90
CA ILE A 98 -8.66 17.47 5.72
C ILE A 98 -9.99 16.82 6.16
N ASN A 99 -10.05 16.25 7.37
CA ASN A 99 -11.24 15.58 7.90
C ASN A 99 -12.14 16.47 8.80
N LEU A 100 -12.07 17.80 8.70
CA LEU A 100 -12.99 18.76 9.33
C LEU A 100 -14.02 19.32 8.33
#